data_AF-A0A840SHV8-F1
#
_entry.id   AF-A0A840SHV8-F1
#
_cell.length_a   1.000
_cell.length_b   1.000
_cell.length_c   1.000
_cell.angle_alpha   90.00
_cell.angle_beta   90.00
_cell.angle_gamma   90.00
#
_symmetry.space_group_name_H-M   'P 1'
#
loop_
_entity.id
_entity.type
_entity.pdbx_description
1 polymer ?
#
loop_
_entity_poly.entity_id
_entity_poly.type
_entity_poly.pdbx_seq_one_letter_code
_entity_poly.pdbx_strand_id
1 'polypeptide(L)'
;MTRPATLRRSEAGATAVEFALILPLLLLFALGSIETGIALFIRSTIESAVLESSRYGITVGDGVGRKDQLLRIVEERTYGLLDPDKITLETLVYDDFDHIGKPEPFIDKNHNERHDAGEKFTDVNGNGKWDADMGKAGLGGESAIVVYRLSYAWGIVTPMLRKFMGESVMNQSSVAVRNEPFKPAGGN
;
A
#
# COMPACT_ATOMS: atom_id res chain seq x y z
N MET A 1 -22.91 -54.16 -48.71
CA MET A 1 -21.96 -53.09 -49.10
C MET A 1 -22.19 -51.90 -48.17
N THR A 2 -21.38 -51.78 -47.11
CA THR A 2 -21.42 -50.68 -46.14
C THR A 2 -20.37 -49.64 -46.54
N ARG A 3 -20.81 -48.40 -46.82
CA ARG A 3 -19.91 -47.29 -47.18
C ARG A 3 -19.11 -46.85 -45.94
N PRO A 4 -17.80 -46.59 -46.05
CA PRO A 4 -17.01 -46.09 -44.93
C PRO A 4 -17.44 -44.65 -44.63
N ALA A 5 -17.82 -44.39 -43.38
CA ALA A 5 -18.10 -43.04 -42.91
C ALA A 5 -16.81 -42.21 -42.93
N THR A 6 -16.80 -41.15 -43.73
CA THR A 6 -15.67 -40.23 -43.85
C THR A 6 -15.52 -39.42 -42.57
N LEU A 7 -14.54 -39.78 -41.73
CA LEU A 7 -14.08 -39.03 -40.55
C LEU A 7 -13.40 -37.68 -40.89
N ARG A 8 -13.54 -37.17 -42.12
CA ARG A 8 -12.62 -36.19 -42.70
C ARG A 8 -13.15 -34.74 -42.71
N ARG A 9 -14.23 -34.45 -42.00
CA ARG A 9 -14.88 -33.12 -42.01
C ARG A 9 -15.61 -32.75 -40.71
N SER A 10 -14.97 -33.00 -39.56
CA SER A 10 -15.47 -32.45 -38.29
C SER A 10 -14.90 -31.05 -38.05
N GLU A 11 -15.56 -30.02 -38.61
CA GLU A 11 -15.23 -28.61 -38.34
C GLU A 11 -15.32 -28.26 -36.84
N ALA A 12 -16.27 -28.89 -36.13
CA ALA A 12 -16.39 -28.76 -34.67
C ALA A 12 -15.14 -29.20 -33.89
N GLY A 13 -14.37 -30.17 -34.42
CA GLY A 13 -13.11 -30.61 -33.81
C GLY A 13 -11.97 -29.63 -34.04
N ALA A 14 -11.94 -28.96 -35.19
CA ALA A 14 -10.95 -27.91 -35.48
C ALA A 14 -11.16 -26.68 -34.60
N THR A 15 -12.41 -26.23 -34.43
CA THR A 15 -12.75 -25.10 -33.53
C THR A 15 -12.35 -25.36 -32.08
N ALA A 16 -12.51 -26.60 -31.59
CA ALA A 16 -12.09 -26.97 -30.24
C ALA A 16 -10.57 -26.83 -30.03
N VAL A 17 -9.76 -27.18 -31.05
CA VAL A 17 -8.30 -27.05 -31.01
C VAL A 17 -7.87 -25.59 -31.08
N GLU A 18 -8.48 -24.79 -31.96
CA GLU A 18 -8.22 -23.34 -32.05
C GLU A 18 -8.53 -22.63 -30.73
N PHE A 19 -9.67 -22.97 -30.10
CA PHE A 19 -10.02 -22.44 -28.79
C PHE A 19 -9.02 -22.87 -27.70
N ALA A 20 -8.56 -24.12 -27.71
CA ALA A 20 -7.58 -24.62 -26.74
C ALA A 20 -6.22 -23.89 -26.82
N LEU A 21 -5.85 -23.34 -27.98
CA LEU A 21 -4.64 -22.53 -28.13
C LEU A 21 -4.80 -21.11 -27.58
N ILE A 22 -5.99 -20.53 -27.69
CA ILE A 22 -6.28 -19.15 -27.24
C ILE A 22 -6.65 -19.11 -25.75
N LEU A 23 -7.31 -20.16 -25.25
CA LEU A 23 -7.81 -20.25 -23.88
C LEU A 23 -6.74 -19.94 -22.80
N PRO A 24 -5.50 -20.46 -22.85
CA PRO A 24 -4.48 -20.15 -21.85
C PRO A 24 -4.15 -18.65 -21.80
N LEU A 25 -4.08 -17.99 -22.95
CA LEU A 25 -3.82 -16.55 -23.04
C LEU A 25 -5.00 -15.75 -22.48
N LEU A 26 -6.23 -16.14 -22.83
CA LEU A 26 -7.44 -15.50 -22.33
C LEU A 26 -7.58 -15.65 -20.81
N LEU A 27 -7.27 -16.83 -20.27
CA LEU A 27 -7.25 -17.07 -18.82
C LEU A 27 -6.16 -16.23 -18.13
N LEU A 28 -4.98 -16.08 -18.73
CA LEU A 28 -3.92 -15.23 -18.19
C LEU A 28 -4.40 -13.78 -18.05
N PHE A 29 -5.02 -13.22 -19.09
CA PHE A 29 -5.55 -11.85 -19.03
C PHE A 29 -6.71 -11.72 -18.04
N ALA A 30 -7.63 -12.68 -18.03
CA ALA A 30 -8.76 -12.66 -17.11
C ALA A 30 -8.28 -12.70 -15.65
N LEU A 31 -7.42 -13.66 -15.29
CA LEU A 31 -6.87 -13.79 -13.94
C LEU A 31 -5.99 -12.60 -13.56
N GLY A 32 -5.17 -12.10 -14.49
CA GLY A 32 -4.35 -10.90 -14.26
C GLY A 32 -5.19 -9.66 -13.98
N SER A 33 -6.31 -9.49 -14.70
CA SER A 33 -7.24 -8.37 -14.46
C SER A 33 -7.93 -8.47 -13.10
N ILE A 34 -8.33 -9.69 -12.68
CA ILE A 34 -8.90 -9.94 -11.36
C ILE A 34 -7.89 -9.62 -10.26
N GLU A 35 -6.65 -10.09 -10.38
CA GLU A 35 -5.58 -9.84 -9.40
C GLU A 35 -5.29 -8.33 -9.28
N THR A 36 -5.25 -7.64 -10.41
CA THR A 36 -5.09 -6.17 -10.44
C THR A 36 -6.27 -5.47 -9.77
N GLY A 37 -7.51 -5.94 -10.03
CA GLY A 37 -8.71 -5.42 -9.38
C GLY A 37 -8.68 -5.59 -7.86
N ILE A 38 -8.22 -6.76 -7.38
CA ILE A 38 -8.05 -7.01 -5.95
C ILE A 38 -7.00 -6.07 -5.34
N ALA A 39 -5.85 -5.89 -6.00
CA ALA A 39 -4.82 -4.96 -5.52
C ALA A 39 -5.34 -3.52 -5.40
N LEU A 40 -6.10 -3.05 -6.39
CA LEU A 40 -6.74 -1.73 -6.36
C LEU A 40 -7.81 -1.62 -5.26
N PHE A 41 -8.61 -2.66 -5.07
CA PHE A 41 -9.61 -2.73 -4.01
C PHE A 41 -8.98 -2.64 -2.62
N ILE A 42 -7.90 -3.39 -2.38
CA ILE A 42 -7.14 -3.37 -1.13
C ILE A 42 -6.61 -1.96 -0.86
N ARG A 43 -5.99 -1.33 -1.87
CA ARG A 43 -5.47 0.05 -1.76
C ARG A 43 -6.56 1.05 -1.38
N SER A 44 -7.70 1.02 -2.09
CA SER A 44 -8.83 1.93 -1.83
C SER A 44 -9.42 1.73 -0.43
N THR A 45 -9.48 0.48 0.04
CA THR A 45 -10.02 0.16 1.37
C THR A 45 -9.11 0.66 2.48
N ILE A 46 -7.81 0.42 2.33
CA ILE A 46 -6.78 0.93 3.24
C ILE A 46 -6.83 2.45 3.34
N GLU A 47 -6.87 3.15 2.19
CA GLU A 47 -6.92 4.61 2.15
C GLU A 47 -8.18 5.16 2.87
N SER A 48 -9.33 4.52 2.61
CA SER A 48 -10.59 4.86 3.28
C SER A 48 -10.52 4.61 4.79
N ALA A 49 -9.88 3.52 5.22
CA ALA A 49 -9.71 3.18 6.64
C ALA A 49 -8.81 4.18 7.36
N VAL A 50 -7.72 4.62 6.71
CA VAL A 50 -6.81 5.63 7.26
C VAL A 50 -7.51 6.97 7.40
N LEU A 51 -8.26 7.42 6.39
CA LEU A 51 -9.02 8.67 6.42
C LEU A 51 -10.10 8.69 7.50
N GLU A 52 -10.76 7.55 7.72
CA GLU A 52 -11.76 7.44 8.76
C GLU A 52 -11.10 7.39 10.15
N SER A 53 -10.05 6.59 10.32
CA SER A 53 -9.26 6.51 11.54
C SER A 53 -8.66 7.87 11.94
N SER A 54 -8.24 8.68 10.96
CA SER A 54 -7.69 10.01 11.23
C SER A 54 -8.71 10.99 11.82
N ARG A 55 -10.00 10.84 11.50
CA ARG A 55 -11.08 11.65 12.09
C ARG A 55 -11.31 11.32 13.56
N TYR A 56 -11.18 10.05 13.94
CA TYR A 56 -11.43 9.61 15.31
C TYR A 56 -10.26 9.84 16.26
N GLY A 57 -9.03 9.80 15.75
CA GLY A 57 -7.85 10.02 16.59
C GLY A 57 -7.55 11.48 16.96
N ILE A 58 -8.45 12.42 16.67
CA ILE A 58 -8.32 13.85 17.04
C ILE A 58 -8.23 14.04 18.57
N THR A 59 -8.58 13.04 19.39
CA THR A 59 -8.25 13.04 20.82
C THR A 59 -6.78 12.66 21.04
N VAL A 60 -5.96 13.69 21.27
CA VAL A 60 -4.55 13.62 21.62
C VAL A 60 -4.34 12.64 22.79
N GLY A 61 -3.61 11.55 22.58
CA GLY A 61 -3.05 10.78 23.71
C GLY A 61 -2.85 9.30 23.52
N ASP A 62 -3.62 8.60 22.70
CA ASP A 62 -3.65 7.14 22.78
C ASP A 62 -3.51 6.46 21.42
N GLY A 63 -2.38 6.63 20.74
CA GLY A 63 -2.12 6.07 19.40
C GLY A 63 -2.53 4.60 19.17
N VAL A 64 -2.70 3.84 20.26
CA VAL A 64 -3.33 2.52 20.33
C VAL A 64 -4.77 2.52 19.76
N GLY A 65 -5.66 3.40 20.22
CA GLY A 65 -7.06 3.42 19.79
C GLY A 65 -7.25 3.72 18.29
N ARG A 66 -6.35 4.52 17.71
CA ARG A 66 -6.37 4.84 16.27
C ARG A 66 -5.99 3.62 15.42
N LYS A 67 -4.95 2.90 15.83
CA LYS A 67 -4.50 1.67 15.16
C LYS A 67 -5.58 0.60 15.23
N ASP A 68 -6.18 0.39 16.39
CA ASP A 68 -7.23 -0.60 16.58
C ASP A 68 -8.46 -0.30 15.72
N GLN A 69 -8.84 0.98 15.61
CA GLN A 69 -9.95 1.38 14.76
C GLN A 69 -9.63 1.21 13.27
N LEU A 70 -8.40 1.50 12.84
CA LEU A 70 -7.96 1.23 11.48
C LEU A 70 -8.05 -0.26 11.17
N LEU A 71 -7.49 -1.11 12.04
CA LEU A 71 -7.52 -2.56 11.87
C LEU A 71 -8.97 -3.08 11.83
N ARG A 72 -9.87 -2.56 12.68
CA ARG A 72 -11.29 -2.90 12.66
C ARG A 72 -11.97 -2.54 11.33
N ILE A 73 -11.74 -1.34 10.81
CA ILE A 73 -12.34 -0.90 9.54
C ILE A 73 -11.81 -1.75 8.38
N VAL A 74 -10.51 -2.08 8.39
CA VAL A 74 -9.93 -2.96 7.38
C VAL A 74 -10.52 -4.36 7.47
N GLU A 75 -10.61 -4.94 8.67
CA GLU A 75 -11.19 -6.26 8.88
C GLU A 75 -12.66 -6.33 8.43
N GLU A 76 -13.47 -5.34 8.80
CA GLU A 76 -14.89 -5.26 8.45
C GLU A 76 -15.11 -5.14 6.93
N ARG A 77 -14.29 -4.32 6.25
CA ARG A 77 -14.48 -4.03 4.81
C ARG A 77 -13.83 -5.04 3.89
N THR A 78 -12.82 -5.77 4.36
CA THR A 78 -12.09 -6.73 3.53
C THR A 78 -12.58 -8.16 3.69
N TYR A 79 -13.54 -8.42 4.58
CA TYR A 79 -14.17 -9.74 4.77
C TYR A 79 -13.14 -10.87 4.97
N GLY A 80 -12.03 -10.59 5.66
CA GLY A 80 -10.95 -11.56 5.89
C GLY A 80 -10.02 -11.79 4.70
N LEU A 81 -10.14 -10.99 3.64
CA LEU A 81 -9.19 -10.99 2.54
C LEU A 81 -7.81 -10.49 3.01
N LEU A 82 -7.78 -9.49 3.90
CA LEU A 82 -6.54 -8.99 4.49
C LEU A 82 -6.29 -9.62 5.87
N ASP A 83 -5.03 -9.98 6.08
CA ASP A 83 -4.52 -10.46 7.36
C ASP A 83 -4.06 -9.24 8.19
N PRO A 84 -4.73 -8.91 9.30
CA PRO A 84 -4.41 -7.74 10.10
C PRO A 84 -3.00 -7.80 10.70
N ASP A 85 -2.44 -8.99 10.92
CA ASP A 85 -1.09 -9.15 11.48
C ASP A 85 0.01 -8.78 10.48
N LYS A 86 -0.31 -8.77 9.18
CA LYS A 86 0.60 -8.35 8.10
C LYS A 86 0.51 -6.87 7.78
N ILE A 87 -0.42 -6.15 8.41
CA ILE A 87 -0.59 -4.71 8.22
C ILE A 87 0.41 -3.98 9.13
N THR A 88 1.36 -3.28 8.51
CA THR A 88 2.28 -2.41 9.24
C THR A 88 1.80 -0.97 9.13
N LEU A 89 1.48 -0.35 10.28
CA LEU A 89 1.15 1.07 10.37
C LEU A 89 2.33 1.84 10.96
N GLU A 90 2.89 2.73 10.16
CA GLU A 90 3.89 3.70 10.58
C GLU A 90 3.24 5.08 10.69
N THR A 91 3.62 5.82 11.73
CA THR A 91 3.17 7.20 11.92
C THR A 91 4.39 8.11 11.91
N LEU A 92 4.45 8.98 10.92
CA LEU A 92 5.57 9.88 10.65
C LEU A 92 5.09 11.31 10.84
N VAL A 93 5.81 12.10 11.63
CA VAL A 93 5.51 13.49 11.92
C VAL A 93 6.43 14.36 11.07
N TYR A 94 5.85 15.37 10.43
CA TYR A 94 6.53 16.36 9.61
C TYR A 94 6.17 17.77 10.09
N ASP A 95 7.09 18.71 9.89
CA ASP A 95 6.88 20.13 10.15
C ASP A 95 6.17 20.84 8.99
N ASP A 96 6.33 20.35 7.76
CA ASP A 96 5.73 20.91 6.54
C ASP A 96 5.23 19.80 5.58
N PHE A 97 4.24 20.09 4.74
CA PHE A 97 3.72 19.15 3.74
C PHE A 97 4.74 18.90 2.61
N ASP A 98 5.56 19.90 2.27
CA ASP A 98 6.59 19.80 1.25
C ASP A 98 7.74 18.87 1.66
N HIS A 99 7.84 18.51 2.94
CA HIS A 99 8.86 17.63 3.50
C HIS A 99 8.50 16.14 3.41
N ILE A 100 7.25 15.81 3.06
CA ILE A 100 6.75 14.43 3.06
C ILE A 100 7.52 13.58 2.02
N GLY A 101 8.19 12.53 2.50
CA GLY A 101 8.92 11.57 1.67
C GLY A 101 10.20 12.13 1.05
N LYS A 102 10.69 13.30 1.50
CA LYS A 102 11.96 13.87 1.03
C LYS A 102 13.10 13.49 1.99
N PRO A 103 14.33 13.31 1.47
CA PRO A 103 15.50 13.09 2.29
C PRO A 103 15.92 14.37 3.00
N GLU A 104 16.61 14.23 4.12
CA GLU A 104 17.21 15.36 4.80
C GLU A 104 18.28 16.04 3.92
N PRO A 105 18.33 17.39 3.88
CA PRO A 105 19.34 18.10 3.12
C PRO A 105 20.75 17.75 3.60
N PHE A 106 21.66 17.43 2.67
CA PHE A 106 23.05 17.15 3.00
C PHE A 106 24.00 17.90 2.07
N ILE A 107 25.24 18.07 2.53
CA ILE A 107 26.34 18.63 1.75
C ILE A 107 27.02 17.47 1.03
N ASP A 108 26.62 17.27 -0.21
CA ASP A 108 27.26 16.35 -1.14
C ASP A 108 28.65 16.89 -1.52
N LYS A 109 29.69 16.32 -0.92
CA LYS A 109 31.08 16.74 -1.18
C LYS A 109 31.64 16.08 -2.43
N ASN A 110 31.21 14.87 -2.73
CA ASN A 110 31.76 14.06 -3.82
C ASN A 110 30.89 14.10 -5.09
N HIS A 111 29.78 14.86 -5.06
CA HIS A 111 28.84 15.11 -6.14
C HIS A 111 28.20 13.83 -6.70
N ASN A 112 27.87 12.88 -5.82
CA ASN A 112 27.25 11.60 -6.19
C ASN A 112 25.74 11.52 -5.93
N GLU A 113 25.12 12.62 -5.48
CA GLU A 113 23.69 12.75 -5.17
C GLU A 113 23.19 11.79 -4.06
N ARG A 114 24.09 11.22 -3.26
CA ARG A 114 23.77 10.30 -2.17
C ARG A 114 24.52 10.71 -0.90
N HIS A 115 23.87 10.59 0.26
CA HIS A 115 24.56 10.83 1.52
C HIS A 115 25.61 9.75 1.78
N ASP A 116 26.86 10.16 1.98
CA ASP A 116 27.96 9.29 2.37
C ASP A 116 28.40 9.47 3.82
N ALA A 117 29.02 8.42 4.35
CA ALA A 117 29.57 8.43 5.70
C ALA A 117 30.62 9.55 5.85
N GLY A 118 30.31 10.54 6.70
CA GLY A 118 31.17 11.70 6.96
C GLY A 118 30.72 13.00 6.28
N GLU A 119 29.66 12.95 5.48
CA GLU A 119 29.01 14.14 4.95
C GLU A 119 28.11 14.80 5.99
N LYS A 120 28.14 16.14 6.00
CA LYS A 120 27.31 16.93 6.91
C LYS A 120 25.88 16.95 6.38
N PHE A 121 24.93 16.76 7.27
CA PHE A 121 23.51 16.88 6.97
C PHE A 121 22.84 17.86 7.93
N THR A 122 21.70 18.38 7.49
CA THR A 122 20.79 19.15 8.34
C THR A 122 19.81 18.16 8.95
N ASP A 123 19.98 17.89 10.24
CA ASP A 123 19.05 17.08 11.03
C ASP A 123 17.75 17.87 11.24
N VAL A 124 16.75 17.59 10.41
CA VAL A 124 15.45 18.26 10.44
C VAL A 124 14.58 17.68 11.55
N ASN A 125 14.66 16.37 11.77
CA ASN A 125 13.77 15.66 12.70
C ASN A 125 14.36 15.48 14.13
N GLY A 126 15.62 15.84 14.31
CA GLY A 126 16.35 15.84 15.58
C GLY A 126 16.72 14.45 16.07
N ASN A 127 16.96 13.46 15.18
CA ASN A 127 17.33 12.09 15.57
C ASN A 127 18.85 11.82 15.52
N GLY A 128 19.64 12.80 15.07
CA GLY A 128 21.10 12.73 14.99
C GLY A 128 21.66 11.81 13.90
N LYS A 129 20.85 11.38 12.93
CA LYS A 129 21.25 10.56 11.78
C LYS A 129 20.63 11.12 10.51
N TRP A 130 21.31 10.96 9.39
CA TRP A 130 20.71 11.32 8.11
C TRP A 130 19.62 10.32 7.76
N ASP A 131 18.42 10.83 7.46
CA ASP A 131 17.33 10.02 6.97
C ASP A 131 17.02 10.26 5.48
N ALA A 132 16.78 9.17 4.76
CA ALA A 132 16.22 9.20 3.41
C ALA A 132 14.76 9.68 3.38
N ASP A 133 14.11 9.70 4.54
CA ASP A 133 12.80 10.30 4.78
C ASP A 133 12.85 11.09 6.09
N MET A 134 12.74 12.41 6.02
CA MET A 134 12.87 13.29 7.18
C MET A 134 11.71 13.18 8.18
N GLY A 135 10.73 12.30 7.96
CA GLY A 135 9.64 12.06 8.91
C GLY A 135 10.11 11.45 10.23
N LYS A 136 9.66 12.03 11.35
CA LYS A 136 9.96 11.50 12.69
C LYS A 136 8.91 10.50 13.13
N ALA A 137 9.30 9.30 13.58
CA ALA A 137 8.34 8.39 14.21
C ALA A 137 7.72 9.04 15.46
N GLY A 138 6.39 9.14 15.50
CA GLY A 138 5.68 9.77 16.62
C GLY A 138 4.20 10.00 16.35
N LEU A 139 3.44 10.36 17.39
CA LEU A 139 2.00 10.61 17.28
C LEU A 139 1.66 12.06 16.87
N GLY A 140 2.67 12.93 16.79
CA GLY A 140 2.52 14.35 16.50
C GLY A 140 1.95 15.13 17.70
N GLY A 141 2.38 16.40 17.83
CA GLY A 141 1.77 17.34 18.76
C GLY A 141 0.51 17.99 18.20
N GLU A 142 -0.01 18.99 18.91
CA GLU A 142 -1.05 19.88 18.38
C GLU A 142 -0.55 20.59 17.11
N SER A 143 -1.40 20.72 16.09
CA SER A 143 -1.05 21.35 14.79
C SER A 143 0.04 20.66 13.95
N ALA A 144 0.60 19.53 14.41
CA ALA A 144 1.60 18.77 13.68
C ALA A 144 1.01 18.09 12.45
N ILE A 145 1.81 17.95 11.39
CA ILE A 145 1.46 17.17 10.21
C ILE A 145 1.90 15.74 10.47
N VAL A 146 0.95 14.82 10.42
CA VAL A 146 1.14 13.40 10.70
C VAL A 146 0.77 12.61 9.46
N VAL A 147 1.74 11.90 8.89
CA VAL A 147 1.56 10.98 7.79
C VAL A 147 1.44 9.57 8.35
N TYR A 148 0.33 8.94 8.06
CA TYR A 148 0.10 7.53 8.32
C TYR A 148 0.51 6.75 7.08
N ARG A 149 1.49 5.86 7.21
CA ARG A 149 1.94 4.98 6.14
C ARG A 149 1.53 3.57 6.49
N LEU A 150 0.62 3.03 5.69
CA LEU A 150 0.22 1.63 5.77
C LEU A 150 0.96 0.83 4.70
N SER A 151 1.69 -0.19 5.14
CA SER A 151 2.35 -1.15 4.26
C SER A 151 1.70 -2.52 4.42
N TYR A 152 1.31 -3.12 3.30
CA TYR A 152 0.75 -4.46 3.27
C TYR A 152 1.26 -5.25 2.06
N ALA A 153 1.90 -6.39 2.31
CA ALA A 153 2.38 -7.29 1.28
C ALA A 153 1.27 -8.26 0.86
N TRP A 154 0.64 -8.00 -0.28
CA TRP A 154 -0.38 -8.90 -0.82
C TRP A 154 0.29 -10.05 -1.58
N GLY A 155 0.07 -11.28 -1.11
CA GLY A 155 0.52 -12.48 -1.82
C GLY A 155 -0.41 -12.76 -2.99
N ILE A 156 0.14 -12.99 -4.19
CA ILE A 156 -0.68 -13.28 -5.37
C ILE A 156 -1.50 -14.54 -5.11
N VAL A 157 -2.82 -14.40 -5.20
CA VAL A 157 -3.77 -15.47 -4.84
C VAL A 157 -3.62 -16.64 -5.80
N THR A 158 -3.48 -16.33 -7.09
CA THR A 158 -3.38 -17.32 -8.15
C THR A 158 -1.95 -17.88 -8.23
N PRO A 159 -1.66 -19.13 -7.79
CA PRO A 159 -0.29 -19.62 -7.70
C PRO A 159 0.43 -19.71 -9.04
N MET A 160 -0.32 -19.91 -10.14
CA MET A 160 0.22 -19.93 -11.50
C MET A 160 0.73 -18.55 -11.95
N LEU A 161 0.12 -17.46 -11.45
CA LEU A 161 0.55 -16.09 -11.76
C LEU A 161 1.78 -15.65 -10.97
N ARG A 162 2.09 -16.30 -9.83
CA ARG A 162 3.29 -15.98 -9.03
C ARG A 162 4.59 -16.05 -9.82
N LYS A 163 4.68 -16.98 -10.78
CA LYS A 163 5.85 -17.12 -11.67
C LYS A 163 6.04 -15.94 -12.63
N PHE A 164 4.96 -15.23 -12.95
CA PHE A 164 4.99 -14.12 -13.91
C PHE A 164 4.97 -12.76 -13.23
N MET A 165 4.30 -12.63 -12.09
CA MET A 165 4.06 -11.35 -11.40
C MET A 165 4.85 -11.22 -10.08
N GLY A 166 5.55 -12.27 -9.63
CA GLY A 166 6.25 -12.32 -8.35
C GLY A 166 5.42 -12.97 -7.23
N GLU A 167 6.04 -13.29 -6.09
CA GLU A 167 5.32 -13.94 -4.98
C GLU A 167 4.33 -13.00 -4.27
N SER A 168 4.65 -11.72 -4.24
CA SER A 168 3.81 -10.69 -3.62
C SER A 168 3.98 -9.34 -4.29
N VAL A 169 2.94 -8.53 -4.20
CA VAL A 169 2.96 -7.12 -4.54
C VAL A 169 2.91 -6.33 -3.24
N MET A 170 3.95 -5.55 -2.98
CA MET A 170 3.96 -4.65 -1.83
C MET A 170 3.06 -3.47 -2.13
N ASN A 171 1.93 -3.38 -1.43
CA ASN A 171 1.02 -2.25 -1.52
C ASN A 171 1.33 -1.30 -0.36
N GLN A 172 1.75 -0.08 -0.69
CA GLN A 172 1.94 1.00 0.27
C GLN A 172 0.90 2.09 0.00
N SER A 173 0.26 2.57 1.06
CA SER A 173 -0.64 3.72 1.02
C SER A 173 -0.27 4.68 2.14
N SER A 174 -0.17 5.96 1.82
CA SER A 174 0.17 7.01 2.79
C SER A 174 -0.89 8.10 2.76
N VAL A 175 -1.33 8.54 3.94
CA VAL A 175 -2.27 9.66 4.08
C VAL A 175 -1.67 10.66 5.05
N ALA A 176 -1.58 11.92 4.62
CA ALA A 176 -1.13 13.04 5.44
C ALA A 176 -2.33 13.73 6.10
N VAL A 177 -2.27 13.95 7.40
CA VAL A 177 -3.33 14.57 8.20
C VAL A 177 -2.70 15.62 9.09
N ARG A 178 -3.35 16.77 9.23
CA ARG A 178 -2.94 17.78 10.22
C ARG A 178 -3.77 17.64 11.49
N ASN A 179 -3.13 17.58 12.65
CA ASN A 179 -3.84 17.59 13.92
C ASN A 179 -4.47 18.98 14.14
N GLU A 180 -5.74 19.03 14.55
CA GLU A 180 -6.38 20.30 14.94
C GLU A 180 -5.80 20.81 16.28
N PRO A 181 -5.67 22.13 16.48
CA PRO A 181 -5.28 22.70 17.78
C PRO A 181 -6.36 22.40 18.83
N PHE A 182 -5.95 21.89 19.99
CA PHE A 182 -6.85 21.67 21.11
C PHE A 182 -7.21 23.02 21.74
N LYS A 183 -8.44 23.49 21.54
CA LYS A 183 -9.01 24.53 22.41
C LYS A 183 -9.56 23.83 23.64
N PRO A 184 -8.96 23.95 24.84
CA PRO A 184 -9.63 23.54 26.05
C PRO A 184 -10.97 24.28 26.12
N ALA A 185 -12.07 23.55 26.29
CA ALA A 185 -13.37 24.13 26.53
C ALA A 185 -13.25 25.10 27.71
N GLY A 186 -13.70 26.34 27.51
CA GLY A 186 -13.37 27.49 28.34
C GLY A 186 -13.48 27.23 29.84
N GLY A 187 -12.41 27.58 30.56
CA GLY A 187 -12.49 27.91 31.97
C GLY A 187 -13.20 29.25 32.12
N ASN A 188 -14.37 29.23 32.77
CA ASN A 188 -14.88 30.37 33.52
C ASN A 188 -14.51 30.17 34.98
#